data_AF-A0A838NHT0-F1
#
_entry.id   AF-A0A838NHT0-F1
#
_cell.length_a   1.000
_cell.length_b   1.000
_cell.length_c   1.000
_cell.angle_alpha   90.00
_cell.angle_beta   90.00
_cell.angle_gamma   90.00
#
_symmetry.space_group_name_H-M   'P 1'
#
loop_
_entity.id
_entity.type
_entity.pdbx_description
1 polymer ?
#
loop_
_entity_poly.entity_id
_entity_poly.type
_entity_poly.pdbx_seq_one_letter_code
_entity_poly.pdbx_strand_id
1 'polypeptide(L)'
;MVARRSPGHVCLARPAPHRARHPAPRPDGLELSGSPSRTILDLGVTLVKTGLASVALLTLLSPAPSAAQVTPERARDIGIPLEGAAGPLDAITDVPGVTVGHLTLVRGAGKLVVGKGPVRTGVTAVFPRGKRDLAPVFAGWFSLNGNGEMTGTAWIDDYGLLVYPITITNTNSVGTVRDAVIEWGRTRLADAFNCCLPVVAETWDGDLSDIYGFHVTKEHTFRALESAAPGLVPEGNVGGGTGMICLGWKGGIGTASRKLSDRAGGFTVGVLVQCNFGQRRLLRIAGVPVGQEITEPIECYEGPQLDSARAAERCPVGATGAEKKDAGSIIAVVATDAPLLPHQLRRVARRAALGIGRMGGIAGAGSGDLFIAFSTASTGEPGERGIRPVRMLGEERIDPVYEATVQATEEAIINAMLAAKTMRGADGYMVPALPHDRLKEVLRKYGRLKR
;
A
#
# COMPACT_ATOMS: atom_id res chain seq x y z
N MET A 1 39.96 -24.69 12.03
CA MET A 1 39.38 -23.35 12.18
C MET A 1 38.61 -23.04 10.90
N VAL A 2 37.29 -23.22 10.92
CA VAL A 2 36.42 -23.22 9.74
C VAL A 2 35.90 -21.80 9.51
N ALA A 3 36.26 -21.19 8.38
CA ALA A 3 35.70 -19.91 7.95
C ALA A 3 34.33 -20.16 7.27
N ARG A 4 33.26 -19.66 7.89
CA ARG A 4 31.89 -19.71 7.38
C ARG A 4 31.79 -18.89 6.08
N ARG A 5 31.41 -19.54 4.97
CA ARG A 5 30.98 -18.86 3.73
C ARG A 5 29.47 -18.65 3.78
N SER A 6 29.02 -17.42 3.53
CA SER A 6 27.59 -17.07 3.43
C SER A 6 26.94 -17.68 2.17
N PRO A 7 25.69 -18.17 2.24
CA PRO A 7 25.00 -18.84 1.13
C PRO A 7 24.30 -17.85 0.18
N GLY A 8 24.40 -18.12 -1.14
CA GLY A 8 23.77 -17.33 -2.22
C GLY A 8 22.36 -17.84 -2.57
N HIS A 9 21.51 -16.90 -3.01
CA HIS A 9 20.09 -17.05 -3.26
C HIS A 9 19.74 -17.10 -4.76
N VAL A 10 18.46 -17.38 -5.03
CA VAL A 10 17.90 -17.94 -6.27
C VAL A 10 17.87 -16.93 -7.43
N CYS A 11 18.69 -17.16 -8.45
CA CYS A 11 18.49 -16.75 -9.85
C CYS A 11 19.49 -17.52 -10.74
N LEU A 12 19.04 -18.58 -11.43
CA LEU A 12 19.89 -19.37 -12.32
C LEU A 12 19.91 -18.76 -13.72
N ALA A 13 20.96 -17.96 -13.98
CA ALA A 13 21.80 -18.09 -15.16
C ALA A 13 23.11 -17.36 -14.85
N ARG A 14 24.23 -18.07 -14.75
CA ARG A 14 25.54 -17.43 -14.93
C ARG A 14 25.68 -17.16 -16.42
N PRO A 15 25.74 -15.91 -16.90
CA PRO A 15 26.16 -15.67 -18.27
C PRO A 15 27.64 -16.08 -18.37
N ALA A 16 28.01 -16.72 -19.47
CA ALA A 16 29.41 -16.69 -19.89
C ALA A 16 29.89 -15.22 -19.92
N PRO A 17 31.16 -14.91 -19.59
CA PRO A 17 31.59 -13.54 -19.37
C PRO A 17 31.60 -12.74 -20.68
N HIS A 18 30.46 -12.15 -21.05
CA HIS A 18 30.44 -11.09 -22.03
C HIS A 18 30.92 -9.80 -21.35
N ARG A 19 32.18 -9.44 -21.62
CA ARG A 19 32.73 -8.10 -21.31
C ARG A 19 32.07 -7.06 -22.21
N ALA A 20 30.89 -6.56 -21.85
CA ALA A 20 30.41 -5.29 -22.36
C ALA A 20 31.06 -4.16 -21.53
N ARG A 21 32.18 -3.61 -22.01
CA ARG A 21 32.74 -2.37 -21.49
C ARG A 21 32.01 -1.20 -22.16
N HIS A 22 31.08 -0.57 -21.45
CA HIS A 22 30.65 0.79 -21.80
C HIS A 22 31.22 1.76 -20.75
N PRO A 23 32.17 2.63 -21.11
CA PRO A 23 32.59 3.72 -20.24
C PRO A 23 31.53 4.83 -20.31
N ALA A 24 30.83 5.08 -19.21
CA ALA A 24 30.11 6.34 -19.04
C ALA A 24 31.14 7.47 -18.81
N PRO A 25 31.04 8.62 -19.51
CA PRO A 25 31.96 9.73 -19.28
C PRO A 25 31.70 10.36 -17.90
N ARG A 26 32.78 10.63 -17.17
CA ARG A 26 32.75 11.47 -15.96
C ARG A 26 32.66 12.94 -16.40
N PRO A 27 31.88 13.79 -15.71
CA PRO A 27 31.92 15.22 -15.97
C PRO A 27 33.25 15.81 -15.49
N ASP A 28 33.81 16.68 -16.33
CA ASP A 28 35.10 17.35 -16.15
C ASP A 28 35.14 18.33 -14.97
N GLY A 29 36.26 18.29 -14.25
CA GLY A 29 37.04 19.47 -13.87
C GLY A 29 36.42 20.52 -12.95
N LEU A 30 36.77 20.45 -11.66
CA LEU A 30 37.13 21.63 -10.87
C LEU A 30 38.31 21.26 -9.97
N GLU A 31 39.49 21.73 -10.38
CA GLU A 31 40.75 21.61 -9.63
C GLU A 31 40.69 22.42 -8.33
N LEU A 32 41.18 21.82 -7.24
CA LEU A 32 41.76 22.58 -6.13
C LEU A 32 43.12 21.97 -5.82
N SER A 33 44.14 22.76 -6.14
CA SER A 33 45.55 22.50 -5.92
C SER A 33 45.93 22.67 -4.44
N GLY A 34 47.01 22.00 -4.05
CA GLY A 34 47.84 22.41 -2.91
C GLY A 34 47.92 21.42 -1.76
N SER A 35 48.92 20.55 -1.79
CA SER A 35 49.67 20.21 -0.57
C SER A 35 51.01 20.95 -0.62
N PRO A 36 51.63 21.28 0.53
CA PRO A 36 52.72 20.39 0.92
C PRO A 36 52.89 20.14 2.42
N SER A 37 53.48 18.99 2.68
CA SER A 37 54.48 18.67 3.71
C SER A 37 54.08 18.57 5.19
N ARG A 38 54.48 17.40 5.71
CA ARG A 38 54.55 17.00 7.12
C ARG A 38 55.64 17.78 7.85
N THR A 39 55.34 18.18 9.08
CA THR A 39 56.33 18.29 10.17
C THR A 39 55.67 17.84 11.47
N ILE A 40 56.35 16.92 12.17
CA ILE A 40 56.02 16.44 13.51
C ILE A 40 56.66 17.40 14.51
N LEU A 41 55.89 17.89 15.47
CA LEU A 41 56.41 18.42 16.73
C LEU A 41 55.36 18.26 17.85
N ASP A 42 55.73 17.44 18.83
CA ASP A 42 55.17 17.41 20.18
C ASP A 42 55.22 18.79 20.81
N LEU A 43 54.17 19.21 21.53
CA LEU A 43 54.33 20.10 22.68
C LEU A 43 53.13 20.05 23.65
N GLY A 44 53.41 19.52 24.83
CA GLY A 44 52.82 19.74 26.16
C GLY A 44 51.44 20.42 26.31
N VAL A 45 50.48 19.64 26.79
CA VAL A 45 49.29 20.13 27.49
C VAL A 45 49.71 20.74 28.84
N THR A 46 49.51 22.05 29.01
CA THR A 46 49.56 22.70 30.33
C THR A 46 48.13 23.04 30.76
N LEU A 47 47.67 22.39 31.83
CA LEU A 47 46.37 22.55 32.45
C LEU A 47 46.36 23.84 33.28
N VAL A 48 45.60 24.87 32.89
CA VAL A 48 45.26 26.00 33.76
C VAL A 48 43.80 25.89 34.14
N LYS A 49 43.56 25.61 35.42
CA LYS A 49 42.24 25.61 36.07
C LYS A 49 41.79 27.06 36.26
N THR A 50 40.70 27.45 35.62
CA THR A 50 39.88 28.59 36.05
C THR A 50 38.45 28.10 36.26
N GLY A 51 38.04 28.10 37.53
CA GLY A 51 36.67 27.79 37.92
C GLY A 51 35.77 29.00 37.70
N LEU A 52 34.68 28.81 36.97
CA LEU A 52 33.48 29.63 37.09
C LEU A 52 32.29 28.73 37.33
N ALA A 53 31.67 28.90 38.49
CA ALA A 53 30.41 28.29 38.86
C ALA A 53 29.30 28.81 37.93
N SER A 54 28.59 27.89 37.27
CA SER A 54 27.37 28.19 36.53
C SER A 54 26.20 27.50 37.21
N VAL A 55 25.27 28.34 37.67
CA VAL A 55 24.00 27.99 38.32
C VAL A 55 23.15 27.18 37.34
N ALA A 56 22.84 25.94 37.69
CA ALA A 56 21.95 25.07 36.93
C ALA A 56 20.49 25.47 37.21
N LEU A 57 19.86 26.14 36.24
CA LEU A 57 18.43 26.39 36.23
C LEU A 57 17.73 25.10 35.77
N LEU A 58 17.18 24.32 36.70
CA LEU A 58 16.34 23.16 36.40
C LEU A 58 15.02 23.62 35.78
N THR A 59 14.93 23.58 34.46
CA THR A 59 13.67 23.63 33.73
C THR A 59 12.98 22.27 33.85
N LEU A 60 11.92 22.22 34.65
CA LEU A 60 10.97 21.10 34.69
C LEU A 60 10.33 20.95 33.30
N LEU A 61 10.83 20.01 32.50
CA LEU A 61 10.14 19.53 31.31
C LEU A 61 8.92 18.72 31.76
N SER A 62 7.76 19.36 31.79
CA SER A 62 6.49 18.65 31.86
C SER A 62 6.36 17.75 30.62
N PRO A 63 6.06 16.45 30.76
CA PRO A 63 5.79 15.61 29.61
C PRO A 63 4.52 16.13 28.94
N ALA A 64 4.65 16.56 27.68
CA ALA A 64 3.48 16.85 26.86
C ALA A 64 2.61 15.57 26.79
N PRO A 65 1.28 15.68 26.95
CA PRO A 65 0.41 14.53 26.80
C PRO A 65 0.63 13.97 25.39
N SER A 66 1.04 12.70 25.33
CA SER A 66 1.00 11.92 24.10
C SER A 66 -0.44 12.00 23.61
N ALA A 67 -0.67 12.69 22.49
CA ALA A 67 -1.95 12.65 21.83
C ALA A 67 -2.15 11.19 21.41
N ALA A 68 -2.93 10.45 22.19
CA ALA A 68 -3.41 9.14 21.79
C ALA A 68 -4.04 9.32 20.41
N GLN A 69 -3.39 8.79 19.36
CA GLN A 69 -3.99 8.72 18.05
C GLN A 69 -5.24 7.88 18.21
N VAL A 70 -6.40 8.53 18.21
CA VAL A 70 -7.69 7.86 18.15
C VAL A 70 -7.67 7.06 16.85
N THR A 71 -7.58 5.73 16.99
CA THR A 71 -7.68 4.81 15.86
C THR A 71 -9.03 5.07 15.20
N PRO A 72 -9.10 5.32 13.87
CA PRO A 72 -10.37 5.51 13.19
C PRO A 72 -11.30 4.32 13.45
N GLU A 73 -12.60 4.58 13.63
CA GLU A 73 -13.59 3.51 13.81
C GLU A 73 -13.59 2.60 12.57
N ARG A 74 -13.46 1.29 12.78
CA ARG A 74 -13.52 0.28 11.71
C ARG A 74 -14.93 -0.31 11.61
N ALA A 75 -15.16 -1.12 10.59
CA ALA A 75 -16.48 -1.67 10.28
C ALA A 75 -17.11 -2.40 11.47
N ARG A 76 -16.33 -3.24 12.16
CA ARG A 76 -16.77 -3.99 13.34
C ARG A 76 -16.97 -3.11 14.56
N ASP A 77 -16.17 -2.05 14.72
CA ASP A 77 -16.27 -1.11 15.86
C ASP A 77 -17.62 -0.37 15.86
N ILE A 78 -18.14 -0.05 14.67
CA ILE A 78 -19.48 0.56 14.51
C ILE A 78 -20.60 -0.48 14.35
N GLY A 79 -20.29 -1.78 14.53
CA GLY A 79 -21.23 -2.88 14.63
C GLY A 79 -21.75 -3.45 13.29
N ILE A 80 -21.07 -3.20 12.16
CA ILE A 80 -21.46 -3.79 10.88
C ILE A 80 -21.38 -5.33 10.98
N PRO A 81 -22.45 -6.07 10.64
CA PRO A 81 -22.43 -7.53 10.70
C PRO A 81 -21.64 -8.09 9.52
N LEU A 82 -20.43 -8.56 9.79
CA LEU A 82 -19.54 -9.13 8.79
C LEU A 82 -19.26 -10.60 9.07
N GLU A 83 -19.26 -11.41 8.02
CA GLU A 83 -19.01 -12.85 8.07
C GLU A 83 -17.54 -13.17 8.37
N GLY A 84 -17.30 -14.35 8.95
CA GLY A 84 -15.97 -14.84 9.28
C GLY A 84 -15.35 -14.23 10.54
N ALA A 85 -14.48 -14.98 11.20
CA ALA A 85 -13.75 -14.54 12.38
C ALA A 85 -12.51 -13.74 11.95
N ALA A 86 -12.40 -12.49 12.41
CA ALA A 86 -11.22 -11.68 12.15
C ALA A 86 -9.99 -12.18 12.95
N GLY A 87 -8.79 -11.90 12.43
CA GLY A 87 -7.57 -11.99 13.23
C GLY A 87 -7.52 -10.90 14.31
N PRO A 88 -6.54 -10.96 15.22
CA PRO A 88 -6.48 -10.04 16.36
C PRO A 88 -6.30 -8.56 15.96
N LEU A 89 -5.66 -8.28 14.83
CA LEU A 89 -5.51 -6.93 14.30
C LEU A 89 -6.55 -6.58 13.23
N ASP A 90 -7.31 -7.59 12.78
CA ASP A 90 -8.14 -7.54 11.56
C ASP A 90 -7.39 -6.84 10.42
N ALA A 91 -6.18 -7.30 10.11
CA ALA A 91 -5.30 -6.66 9.14
C ALA A 91 -4.44 -7.68 8.41
N ILE A 92 -3.89 -7.30 7.24
CA ILE A 92 -3.02 -8.18 6.45
C ILE A 92 -1.79 -8.67 7.24
N THR A 93 -1.37 -7.89 8.24
CA THR A 93 -0.28 -8.16 9.17
C THR A 93 -0.60 -9.22 10.22
N ASP A 94 -1.84 -9.71 10.31
CA ASP A 94 -2.18 -10.93 11.06
C ASP A 94 -1.57 -12.19 10.44
N VAL A 95 -1.17 -12.13 9.16
CA VAL A 95 -0.38 -13.19 8.53
C VAL A 95 1.07 -13.05 9.03
N PRO A 96 1.63 -14.08 9.72
CA PRO A 96 2.94 -13.97 10.33
C PRO A 96 4.04 -13.55 9.36
N GLY A 97 4.84 -12.57 9.77
CA GLY A 97 5.96 -12.03 9.00
C GLY A 97 5.60 -10.89 8.04
N VAL A 98 4.31 -10.69 7.72
CA VAL A 98 3.90 -9.59 6.86
C VAL A 98 4.10 -8.25 7.57
N THR A 99 4.65 -7.27 6.85
CA THR A 99 4.78 -5.89 7.35
C THR A 99 4.33 -4.89 6.30
N VAL A 100 3.70 -3.80 6.74
CA VAL A 100 3.19 -2.74 5.86
C VAL A 100 3.85 -1.41 6.22
N GLY A 101 4.24 -0.64 5.22
CA GLY A 101 4.79 0.70 5.36
C GLY A 101 4.10 1.70 4.44
N HIS A 102 4.07 2.97 4.84
CA HIS A 102 3.47 4.04 4.07
C HIS A 102 4.36 5.27 4.06
N LEU A 103 4.32 5.99 2.95
CA LEU A 103 4.65 7.40 2.90
C LEU A 103 3.48 8.16 2.29
N THR A 104 2.98 9.15 3.02
CA THR A 104 1.88 10.03 2.62
C THR A 104 2.41 11.41 2.23
N LEU A 105 2.03 11.92 1.06
CA LEU A 105 2.39 13.24 0.56
C LEU A 105 1.14 14.11 0.43
N VAL A 106 1.02 15.10 1.32
CA VAL A 106 -0.04 16.11 1.31
C VAL A 106 0.62 17.49 1.36
N ARG A 107 0.59 18.23 0.26
CA ARG A 107 1.22 19.57 0.15
C ARG A 107 0.42 20.49 -0.76
N GLY A 108 0.36 21.78 -0.42
CA GLY A 108 -0.32 22.79 -1.23
C GLY A 108 -1.84 22.66 -1.24
N ALA A 109 -2.50 23.69 -1.77
CA ALA A 109 -3.96 23.79 -1.89
C ALA A 109 -4.31 24.77 -3.03
N GLY A 110 -5.57 24.75 -3.46
CA GLY A 110 -6.09 25.66 -4.49
C GLY A 110 -5.81 25.18 -5.91
N LYS A 111 -5.66 26.14 -6.82
CA LYS A 111 -5.52 25.90 -8.27
C LYS A 111 -4.37 24.94 -8.57
N LEU A 112 -4.64 23.95 -9.43
CA LEU A 112 -3.66 23.02 -9.94
C LEU A 112 -2.62 23.76 -10.78
N VAL A 113 -1.35 23.58 -10.45
CA VAL A 113 -0.21 23.97 -11.27
C VAL A 113 0.69 22.76 -11.41
N VAL A 114 0.74 22.21 -12.62
CA VAL A 114 1.52 21.00 -12.94
C VAL A 114 2.98 21.18 -12.53
N GLY A 115 3.50 20.19 -11.80
CA GLY A 115 4.85 20.19 -11.23
C GLY A 115 4.97 20.93 -9.90
N LYS A 116 3.91 21.60 -9.41
CA LYS A 116 3.92 22.30 -8.12
C LYS A 116 2.92 21.71 -7.12
N GLY A 117 1.77 21.26 -7.59
CA GLY A 117 0.68 20.74 -6.76
C GLY A 117 -0.65 21.44 -7.01
N PRO A 118 -1.67 21.21 -6.17
CA PRO A 118 -1.63 20.45 -4.90
C PRO A 118 -1.24 18.97 -5.05
N VAL A 119 -0.60 18.41 -4.03
CA VAL A 119 -0.12 17.01 -4.00
C VAL A 119 -0.94 16.23 -2.98
N ARG A 120 -1.56 15.13 -3.39
CA ARG A 120 -2.33 14.20 -2.56
C ARG A 120 -2.02 12.76 -2.98
N THR A 121 -0.80 12.32 -2.76
CA THR A 121 -0.32 11.02 -3.25
C THR A 121 0.58 10.33 -2.24
N GLY A 122 1.20 9.21 -2.59
CA GLY A 122 2.15 8.53 -1.73
C GLY A 122 2.51 7.13 -2.22
N VAL A 123 3.16 6.37 -1.35
CA VAL A 123 3.57 4.98 -1.63
C VAL A 123 3.23 4.11 -0.44
N THR A 124 2.64 2.95 -0.71
CA THR A 124 2.43 1.85 0.25
C THR A 124 3.37 0.70 -0.11
N ALA A 125 3.98 0.06 0.87
CA ALA A 125 4.83 -1.11 0.70
C ALA A 125 4.32 -2.27 1.55
N VAL A 126 4.22 -3.47 0.97
CA VAL A 126 3.82 -4.71 1.64
C VAL A 126 4.95 -5.73 1.48
N PHE A 127 5.61 -6.08 2.58
CA PHE A 127 6.62 -7.12 2.60
C PHE A 127 5.99 -8.45 3.01
N PRO A 128 6.21 -9.54 2.25
CA PRO A 128 5.73 -10.86 2.64
C PRO A 128 6.34 -11.38 3.94
N ARG A 129 7.62 -11.09 4.22
CA ARG A 129 8.36 -11.59 5.40
C ARG A 129 9.16 -10.49 6.12
N GLY A 130 8.74 -9.25 5.97
CA GLY A 130 9.42 -8.08 6.52
C GLY A 130 10.69 -7.70 5.77
N LYS A 131 11.24 -6.52 6.08
CA LYS A 131 12.37 -5.94 5.33
C LYS A 131 13.73 -6.63 5.51
N ARG A 132 13.84 -7.56 6.46
CA ARG A 132 15.07 -8.31 6.76
C ARG A 132 15.12 -9.68 6.06
N ASP A 133 13.97 -10.26 5.76
CA ASP A 133 13.87 -11.51 5.02
C ASP A 133 13.26 -11.22 3.64
N LEU A 134 14.15 -11.14 2.64
CA LEU A 134 13.78 -10.92 1.24
C LEU A 134 13.76 -12.24 0.45
N ALA A 135 13.68 -13.39 1.14
CA ALA A 135 13.54 -14.67 0.46
C ALA A 135 12.24 -14.69 -0.38
N PRO A 136 12.27 -15.24 -1.61
CA PRO A 136 11.09 -15.32 -2.45
C PRO A 136 9.97 -16.13 -1.81
N VAL A 137 8.73 -15.73 -2.07
CA VAL A 137 7.52 -16.46 -1.69
C VAL A 137 6.74 -16.90 -2.92
N PHE A 138 5.94 -17.95 -2.83
CA PHE A 138 5.01 -18.28 -3.91
C PHE A 138 3.93 -17.21 -4.03
N ALA A 139 3.57 -16.88 -5.26
CA ALA A 139 2.56 -15.87 -5.57
C ALA A 139 1.80 -16.21 -6.87
N GLY A 140 0.63 -15.60 -7.01
CA GLY A 140 -0.17 -15.61 -8.22
C GLY A 140 -1.01 -14.34 -8.31
N TRP A 141 -1.35 -13.92 -9.53
CA TRP A 141 -2.08 -12.67 -9.76
C TRP A 141 -3.29 -12.87 -10.68
N PHE A 142 -4.20 -11.91 -10.69
CA PHE A 142 -5.38 -11.92 -11.55
C PHE A 142 -5.77 -10.50 -11.95
N SER A 143 -6.09 -10.32 -13.24
CA SER A 143 -6.72 -9.12 -13.77
C SER A 143 -8.21 -9.39 -13.99
N LEU A 144 -9.06 -8.63 -13.30
CA LEU A 144 -10.50 -8.61 -13.56
C LEU A 144 -10.83 -7.64 -14.69
N ASN A 145 -10.23 -6.44 -14.65
CA ASN A 145 -10.18 -5.50 -15.76
C ASN A 145 -8.78 -4.88 -15.86
N GLY A 146 -8.23 -4.83 -17.07
CA GLY A 146 -6.83 -4.51 -17.35
C GLY A 146 -6.54 -3.03 -17.60
N ASN A 147 -7.47 -2.11 -17.30
CA ASN A 147 -7.24 -0.67 -17.47
C ASN A 147 -6.41 -0.08 -16.31
N GLY A 148 -5.25 -0.67 -16.04
CA GLY A 148 -4.32 -0.27 -14.99
C GLY A 148 -2.97 -0.97 -15.14
N GLU A 149 -2.03 -0.62 -14.29
CA GLU A 149 -0.66 -1.17 -14.34
C GLU A 149 -0.30 -1.96 -13.07
N MET A 150 0.33 -3.12 -13.29
CA MET A 150 0.96 -3.92 -12.24
C MET A 150 2.21 -4.57 -12.84
N THR A 151 3.37 -4.02 -12.49
CA THR A 151 4.64 -4.55 -13.00
C THR A 151 4.95 -5.93 -12.39
N GLY A 152 5.86 -6.68 -13.04
CA GLY A 152 6.30 -7.97 -12.53
C GLY A 152 5.30 -9.13 -12.72
N THR A 153 4.12 -8.87 -13.29
CA THR A 153 3.09 -9.88 -13.55
C THR A 153 3.54 -11.01 -14.48
N ALA A 154 4.27 -10.70 -15.54
CA ALA A 154 4.87 -11.72 -16.41
C ALA A 154 5.83 -12.67 -15.67
N TRP A 155 6.59 -12.14 -14.70
CA TRP A 155 7.45 -12.94 -13.83
C TRP A 155 6.65 -13.82 -12.89
N ILE A 156 5.58 -13.29 -12.31
CA ILE A 156 4.67 -14.06 -11.45
C ILE A 156 3.99 -15.19 -12.24
N ASP A 157 3.57 -14.96 -13.48
CA ASP A 157 2.94 -15.98 -14.31
C ASP A 157 3.90 -17.11 -14.71
N ASP A 158 5.16 -16.79 -15.00
CA ASP A 158 6.15 -17.77 -15.46
C ASP A 158 6.82 -18.51 -14.29
N TYR A 159 7.28 -17.78 -13.27
CA TYR A 159 8.03 -18.35 -12.15
C TYR A 159 7.18 -18.66 -10.91
N GLY A 160 6.01 -18.03 -10.77
CA GLY A 160 5.18 -18.19 -9.58
C GLY A 160 5.81 -17.65 -8.30
N LEU A 161 6.83 -16.78 -8.41
CA LEU A 161 7.62 -16.28 -7.29
C LEU A 161 7.51 -14.78 -7.16
N LEU A 162 7.09 -14.31 -5.99
CA LEU A 162 7.22 -12.91 -5.62
C LEU A 162 8.60 -12.67 -5.00
N VAL A 163 9.36 -11.80 -5.65
CA VAL A 163 10.62 -11.24 -5.16
C VAL A 163 10.38 -9.77 -4.88
N TYR A 164 11.03 -9.23 -3.84
CA TYR A 164 10.79 -7.88 -3.31
C TYR A 164 9.42 -7.69 -2.67
N PRO A 165 9.25 -6.59 -1.89
CA PRO A 165 7.93 -6.13 -1.49
C PRO A 165 7.06 -5.76 -2.69
N ILE A 166 5.75 -5.89 -2.49
CA ILE A 166 4.76 -5.26 -3.36
C ILE A 166 4.69 -3.79 -2.99
N THR A 167 4.69 -2.90 -3.97
CA THR A 167 4.47 -1.47 -3.75
C THR A 167 3.24 -0.99 -4.50
N ILE A 168 2.51 -0.06 -3.91
CA ILE A 168 1.29 0.52 -4.48
C ILE A 168 1.41 2.05 -4.42
N THR A 169 1.18 2.72 -5.53
CA THR A 169 1.36 4.18 -5.70
C THR A 169 0.29 4.75 -6.65
N ASN A 170 0.48 5.95 -7.17
CA ASN A 170 -0.33 6.49 -8.26
C ASN A 170 0.17 6.07 -9.65
N THR A 171 -0.71 6.18 -10.65
CA THR A 171 -0.47 5.73 -12.04
C THR A 171 0.84 6.22 -12.62
N ASN A 172 1.10 7.53 -12.55
CA ASN A 172 2.28 8.12 -13.19
C ASN A 172 3.59 7.87 -12.41
N SER A 173 3.51 7.32 -11.21
CA SER A 173 4.69 7.07 -10.36
C SER A 173 5.16 5.61 -10.38
N VAL A 174 4.48 4.71 -11.12
CA VAL A 174 4.86 3.30 -11.22
C VAL A 174 6.32 3.13 -11.63
N GLY A 175 6.77 3.82 -12.68
CA GLY A 175 8.15 3.74 -13.16
C GLY A 175 9.18 4.17 -12.09
N THR A 176 8.94 5.31 -11.44
CA THR A 176 9.82 5.83 -10.38
C THR A 176 9.92 4.87 -9.19
N VAL A 177 8.78 4.34 -8.73
CA VAL A 177 8.74 3.39 -7.61
C VAL A 177 9.41 2.07 -8.00
N ARG A 178 9.18 1.58 -9.21
CA ARG A 178 9.80 0.35 -9.74
C ARG A 178 11.32 0.44 -9.74
N ASP A 179 11.89 1.52 -10.26
CA ASP A 179 13.33 1.71 -10.31
C ASP A 179 13.92 1.88 -8.90
N ALA A 180 13.21 2.59 -8.02
CA ALA A 180 13.61 2.74 -6.63
C ALA A 180 13.59 1.40 -5.87
N VAL A 181 12.60 0.52 -6.06
CA VAL A 181 12.58 -0.80 -5.41
C VAL A 181 13.79 -1.63 -5.84
N ILE A 182 14.17 -1.60 -7.11
CA ILE A 182 15.38 -2.28 -7.61
C ILE A 182 16.64 -1.70 -6.95
N GLU A 183 16.74 -0.37 -6.85
CA GLU A 183 17.86 0.29 -6.21
C GLU A 183 17.94 -0.01 -4.70
N TRP A 184 16.81 -0.04 -4.01
CA TRP A 184 16.74 -0.39 -2.60
C TRP A 184 17.18 -1.86 -2.40
N GLY A 185 16.66 -2.75 -3.22
CA GLY A 185 16.90 -4.19 -3.18
C GLY A 185 18.35 -4.60 -3.44
N ARG A 186 19.02 -3.98 -4.45
CA ARG A 186 20.42 -4.30 -4.81
C ARG A 186 21.43 -4.05 -3.72
N THR A 187 21.10 -3.23 -2.72
CA THR A 187 21.98 -2.96 -1.58
C THR A 187 21.76 -3.92 -0.42
N ARG A 188 20.73 -4.78 -0.50
CA ARG A 188 20.28 -5.67 0.58
C ARG A 188 20.31 -7.15 0.20
N LEU A 189 20.28 -7.46 -1.09
CA LEU A 189 20.48 -8.81 -1.60
C LEU A 189 21.97 -9.05 -1.88
N ALA A 190 22.49 -10.18 -1.40
CA ALA A 190 23.93 -10.50 -1.47
C ALA A 190 24.42 -10.91 -2.86
N ASP A 191 23.52 -11.20 -3.81
CA ASP A 191 23.87 -11.72 -5.13
C ASP A 191 24.03 -10.63 -6.20
N ALA A 192 25.10 -10.75 -6.99
CA ALA A 192 25.49 -9.79 -8.03
C ALA A 192 24.55 -9.76 -9.25
N PHE A 193 23.65 -10.74 -9.39
CA PHE A 193 22.68 -10.80 -10.49
C PHE A 193 21.27 -10.58 -9.95
N ASN A 194 20.97 -9.31 -9.71
CA ASN A 194 19.72 -8.86 -9.10
C ASN A 194 18.71 -8.38 -10.15
N CYS A 195 18.57 -9.13 -11.25
CA CYS A 195 17.61 -8.87 -12.33
C CYS A 195 16.18 -9.29 -11.91
N CYS A 196 15.73 -8.85 -10.75
CA CYS A 196 14.41 -9.17 -10.24
C CYS A 196 13.39 -8.12 -10.72
N LEU A 197 12.19 -8.59 -11.06
CA LEU A 197 11.12 -7.80 -11.65
C LEU A 197 10.11 -7.46 -10.52
N PRO A 198 10.22 -6.27 -9.88
CA PRO A 198 9.38 -5.95 -8.73
C PRO A 198 7.92 -5.80 -9.11
N VAL A 199 7.04 -6.03 -8.14
CA VAL A 199 5.61 -5.75 -8.26
C VAL A 199 5.34 -4.33 -7.78
N VAL A 200 4.99 -3.46 -8.73
CA VAL A 200 4.52 -2.10 -8.48
C VAL A 200 3.16 -1.97 -9.14
N ALA A 201 2.15 -1.70 -8.33
CA ALA A 201 0.77 -1.53 -8.77
C ALA A 201 0.30 -0.11 -8.52
N GLU A 202 -0.81 0.29 -9.15
CA GLU A 202 -1.29 1.65 -9.06
C GLU A 202 -2.81 1.78 -9.05
N THR A 203 -3.26 2.96 -8.59
CA THR A 203 -4.57 3.51 -8.93
C THR A 203 -4.41 5.00 -9.24
N TRP A 204 -5.37 5.62 -9.91
CA TRP A 204 -5.26 7.02 -10.37
C TRP A 204 -5.78 8.03 -9.34
N ASP A 205 -4.95 9.00 -8.91
CA ASP A 205 -5.29 10.05 -7.92
C ASP A 205 -5.41 11.46 -8.51
N GLY A 206 -5.48 11.60 -9.83
CA GLY A 206 -5.39 12.89 -10.51
C GLY A 206 -6.55 13.86 -10.28
N ASP A 207 -7.66 13.40 -9.71
CA ASP A 207 -8.75 14.27 -9.26
C ASP A 207 -8.33 15.14 -8.08
N LEU A 208 -7.61 14.55 -7.11
CA LEU A 208 -7.19 15.22 -5.89
C LEU A 208 -5.72 15.67 -5.92
N SER A 209 -4.91 15.09 -6.80
CA SER A 209 -3.47 15.28 -6.84
C SER A 209 -2.99 15.79 -8.20
N ASP A 210 -1.92 16.57 -8.20
CA ASP A 210 -1.15 16.91 -9.40
C ASP A 210 -0.40 15.67 -9.92
N ILE A 211 -1.12 14.75 -10.55
CA ILE A 211 -0.57 13.48 -11.02
C ILE A 211 0.48 13.65 -12.13
N TYR A 212 0.39 14.74 -12.92
CA TYR A 212 1.36 15.06 -13.97
C TYR A 212 2.61 15.78 -13.44
N GLY A 213 2.66 16.13 -12.16
CA GLY A 213 3.82 16.75 -11.54
C GLY A 213 4.89 15.78 -11.06
N PHE A 214 4.67 14.46 -11.14
CA PHE A 214 5.63 13.41 -10.77
C PHE A 214 6.24 13.60 -9.37
N HIS A 215 5.39 13.84 -8.36
CA HIS A 215 5.82 14.21 -7.00
C HIS A 215 6.39 13.06 -6.15
N VAL A 216 6.12 11.81 -6.53
CA VAL A 216 6.76 10.66 -5.88
C VAL A 216 8.20 10.58 -6.35
N THR A 217 9.15 10.54 -5.41
CA THR A 217 10.57 10.39 -5.71
C THR A 217 11.08 9.04 -5.25
N LYS A 218 12.33 8.75 -5.58
CA LYS A 218 13.05 7.60 -5.05
C LYS A 218 13.12 7.61 -3.53
N GLU A 219 13.45 8.75 -2.93
CA GLU A 219 13.58 8.92 -1.48
C GLU A 219 12.25 8.69 -0.79
N HIS A 220 11.15 9.11 -1.43
CA HIS A 220 9.80 8.81 -0.97
C HIS A 220 9.56 7.29 -0.93
N THR A 221 9.93 6.58 -1.99
CA THR A 221 9.81 5.12 -2.04
C THR A 221 10.65 4.44 -0.96
N PHE A 222 11.90 4.86 -0.76
CA PHE A 222 12.76 4.33 0.30
C PHE A 222 12.16 4.52 1.70
N ARG A 223 11.57 5.70 1.96
CA ARG A 223 10.91 5.96 3.25
C ARG A 223 9.70 5.07 3.47
N ALA A 224 8.89 4.82 2.44
CA ALA A 224 7.78 3.87 2.53
C ALA A 224 8.28 2.45 2.85
N LEU A 225 9.32 1.98 2.13
CA LEU A 225 9.95 0.68 2.37
C LEU A 225 10.53 0.56 3.78
N GLU A 226 11.21 1.59 4.27
CA GLU A 226 11.82 1.58 5.60
C GLU A 226 10.83 1.72 6.75
N SER A 227 9.68 2.36 6.51
CA SER A 227 8.60 2.48 7.48
C SER A 227 7.85 1.16 7.73
N ALA A 228 8.08 0.12 6.92
CA ALA A 228 7.35 -1.12 7.01
C ALA A 228 7.54 -1.82 8.36
N ALA A 229 6.43 -2.08 9.04
CA ALA A 229 6.39 -2.66 10.38
C ALA A 229 5.24 -3.69 10.52
N PRO A 230 5.35 -4.63 11.47
CA PRO A 230 4.22 -5.48 11.87
C PRO A 230 3.21 -4.68 12.70
N GLY A 231 2.08 -5.28 13.05
CA GLY A 231 1.07 -4.67 13.91
C GLY A 231 -0.04 -3.96 13.14
N LEU A 232 -0.72 -3.03 13.79
CA LEU A 232 -1.83 -2.26 13.19
C LEU A 232 -1.34 -1.50 11.97
N VAL A 233 -2.12 -1.57 10.89
CA VAL A 233 -1.85 -0.89 9.63
C VAL A 233 -2.63 0.42 9.59
N PRO A 234 -1.99 1.58 9.37
CA PRO A 234 -2.71 2.82 9.12
C PRO A 234 -3.61 2.70 7.88
N GLU A 235 -4.88 3.10 8.00
CA GLU A 235 -5.89 3.02 6.94
C GLU A 235 -6.38 4.44 6.53
N GLY A 236 -7.19 4.50 5.48
CA GLY A 236 -7.76 5.72 4.92
C GLY A 236 -6.78 6.47 4.01
N ASN A 237 -6.64 7.77 4.23
CA ASN A 237 -5.91 8.70 3.36
C ASN A 237 -4.38 8.63 3.55
N VAL A 238 -3.79 7.45 3.38
CA VAL A 238 -2.37 7.20 3.64
C VAL A 238 -1.69 6.46 2.50
N GLY A 239 -0.36 6.58 2.40
CA GLY A 239 0.43 5.86 1.41
C GLY A 239 -0.06 6.13 -0.01
N GLY A 240 -0.09 5.09 -0.85
CA GLY A 240 -0.66 5.20 -2.20
C GLY A 240 -2.16 5.54 -2.20
N GLY A 241 -2.89 5.29 -1.10
CA GLY A 241 -4.32 5.61 -0.97
C GLY A 241 -4.64 7.10 -0.72
N THR A 242 -3.63 7.96 -0.60
CA THR A 242 -3.80 9.34 -0.13
C THR A 242 -4.87 10.12 -0.90
N GLY A 243 -4.80 10.12 -2.24
CA GLY A 243 -5.71 10.88 -3.11
C GLY A 243 -6.84 10.06 -3.75
N MET A 244 -7.13 8.86 -3.23
CA MET A 244 -8.06 7.94 -3.88
C MET A 244 -9.53 8.16 -3.50
N ILE A 245 -10.46 7.78 -4.38
CA ILE A 245 -11.91 7.93 -4.27
C ILE A 245 -12.58 6.56 -4.49
N CYS A 246 -13.34 6.09 -3.51
CA CYS A 246 -13.93 4.75 -3.48
C CYS A 246 -15.45 4.88 -3.39
N LEU A 247 -16.17 4.37 -4.40
CA LEU A 247 -17.64 4.34 -4.44
C LEU A 247 -18.27 5.71 -4.19
N GLY A 248 -17.67 6.75 -4.78
CA GLY A 248 -18.05 8.15 -4.63
C GLY A 248 -17.82 8.75 -3.24
N TRP A 249 -17.10 8.08 -2.35
CA TRP A 249 -16.63 8.63 -1.08
C TRP A 249 -15.12 8.71 -1.09
N LYS A 250 -14.52 9.40 -0.11
CA LYS A 250 -13.08 9.34 0.03
C LYS A 250 -12.66 7.87 0.24
N GLY A 251 -11.74 7.41 -0.60
CA GLY A 251 -11.14 6.09 -0.53
C GLY A 251 -9.76 6.10 0.11
N GLY A 252 -8.98 5.07 -0.19
CA GLY A 252 -7.60 4.97 0.27
C GLY A 252 -7.20 3.55 0.64
N ILE A 253 -6.36 3.40 1.65
CA ILE A 253 -5.91 2.09 2.13
C ILE A 253 -6.94 1.50 3.09
N GLY A 254 -7.27 0.23 2.91
CA GLY A 254 -8.00 -0.52 3.92
C GLY A 254 -7.47 -1.94 4.01
N THR A 255 -7.69 -2.58 5.14
CA THR A 255 -7.23 -3.93 5.38
C THR A 255 -8.23 -4.70 6.24
N ALA A 256 -8.18 -6.02 6.16
CA ALA A 256 -8.95 -6.92 7.01
C ALA A 256 -8.26 -8.29 7.02
N SER A 257 -8.64 -9.16 7.95
CA SER A 257 -8.16 -10.53 7.96
C SER A 257 -9.24 -11.52 8.38
N ARG A 258 -9.00 -12.80 8.09
CA ARG A 258 -9.82 -13.91 8.56
C ARG A 258 -8.94 -15.01 9.12
N LYS A 259 -9.28 -15.46 10.32
CA LYS A 259 -8.70 -16.65 10.94
C LYS A 259 -9.60 -17.84 10.65
N LEU A 260 -9.06 -18.83 9.94
CA LEU A 260 -9.76 -20.08 9.69
C LEU A 260 -9.84 -20.91 10.97
N SER A 261 -10.90 -21.71 11.09
CA SER A 261 -11.01 -22.70 12.19
C SER A 261 -9.91 -23.76 12.12
N ASP A 262 -9.64 -24.42 13.24
CA ASP A 262 -8.68 -25.54 13.31
C ASP A 262 -9.04 -26.66 12.33
N ARG A 263 -10.35 -26.94 12.17
CA ARG A 263 -10.85 -27.92 11.20
C ARG A 263 -10.46 -27.53 9.77
N ALA A 264 -10.45 -26.23 9.46
CA ALA A 264 -10.06 -25.68 8.16
C ALA A 264 -8.53 -25.44 8.03
N GLY A 265 -7.73 -25.86 9.01
CA GLY A 265 -6.27 -25.77 9.00
C GLY A 265 -5.69 -24.65 9.86
N GLY A 266 -6.52 -23.82 10.50
CA GLY A 266 -6.07 -22.76 11.41
C GLY A 266 -5.26 -21.65 10.74
N PHE A 267 -5.27 -21.57 9.40
CA PHE A 267 -4.54 -20.55 8.64
C PHE A 267 -5.18 -19.16 8.77
N THR A 268 -4.40 -18.13 8.49
CA THR A 268 -4.84 -16.75 8.38
C THR A 268 -4.85 -16.33 6.91
N VAL A 269 -5.89 -15.59 6.51
CA VAL A 269 -5.94 -14.86 5.24
C VAL A 269 -6.03 -13.38 5.57
N GLY A 270 -5.08 -12.59 5.09
CA GLY A 270 -5.05 -11.15 5.23
C GLY A 270 -5.26 -10.47 3.88
N VAL A 271 -5.97 -9.35 3.86
CA VAL A 271 -6.17 -8.56 2.64
C VAL A 271 -5.85 -7.09 2.91
N LEU A 272 -5.14 -6.45 1.99
CA LEU A 272 -4.97 -5.01 1.93
C LEU A 272 -5.43 -4.52 0.56
N VAL A 273 -6.21 -3.43 0.54
CA VAL A 273 -6.69 -2.79 -0.68
C VAL A 273 -6.21 -1.34 -0.76
N GLN A 274 -5.96 -0.89 -1.98
CA GLN A 274 -5.97 0.54 -2.32
C GLN A 274 -7.26 0.80 -3.10
N CYS A 275 -8.29 1.31 -2.42
CA CYS A 275 -9.62 1.47 -3.00
C CYS A 275 -9.75 2.80 -3.74
N ASN A 276 -9.96 2.73 -5.06
CA ASN A 276 -10.21 3.87 -5.93
C ASN A 276 -11.32 3.57 -6.97
N PHE A 277 -12.29 2.68 -6.71
CA PHE A 277 -13.20 2.15 -7.74
C PHE A 277 -14.69 2.46 -7.49
N GLY A 278 -15.50 2.32 -8.55
CA GLY A 278 -16.93 2.14 -8.43
C GLY A 278 -17.73 3.43 -8.27
N GLN A 279 -19.06 3.28 -8.39
CA GLN A 279 -20.01 4.40 -8.36
C GLN A 279 -20.79 4.42 -7.05
N ARG A 280 -21.10 5.62 -6.56
CA ARG A 280 -21.86 5.81 -5.31
C ARG A 280 -23.14 5.00 -5.27
N ARG A 281 -23.99 5.07 -6.29
CA ARG A 281 -25.30 4.37 -6.31
C ARG A 281 -25.21 2.85 -6.16
N LEU A 282 -24.06 2.26 -6.48
CA LEU A 282 -23.84 0.82 -6.44
C LEU A 282 -23.32 0.37 -5.08
N LEU A 283 -22.86 1.29 -4.22
CA LEU A 283 -22.33 0.98 -2.90
C LEU A 283 -23.31 0.14 -2.09
N ARG A 284 -22.84 -1.04 -1.71
CA ARG A 284 -23.52 -1.96 -0.79
C ARG A 284 -22.66 -2.19 0.44
N ILE A 285 -23.26 -2.20 1.62
CA ILE A 285 -22.60 -2.57 2.88
C ILE A 285 -23.53 -3.55 3.61
N ALA A 286 -23.04 -4.75 3.95
CA ALA A 286 -23.85 -5.83 4.53
C ALA A 286 -25.15 -6.10 3.73
N GLY A 287 -25.05 -6.02 2.40
CA GLY A 287 -26.18 -6.16 1.46
C GLY A 287 -27.14 -4.98 1.37
N VAL A 288 -26.99 -3.93 2.19
CA VAL A 288 -27.84 -2.74 2.20
C VAL A 288 -27.41 -1.78 1.08
N PRO A 289 -28.34 -1.20 0.29
CA PRO A 289 -28.02 -0.27 -0.81
C PRO A 289 -27.65 1.13 -0.27
N VAL A 290 -26.57 1.23 0.51
CA VAL A 290 -26.11 2.47 1.17
C VAL A 290 -25.95 3.61 0.17
N GLY A 291 -25.46 3.32 -1.03
CA GLY A 291 -25.30 4.30 -2.10
C GLY A 291 -26.56 5.03 -2.55
N GLN A 292 -27.73 4.40 -2.38
CA GLN A 292 -29.04 4.96 -2.73
C GLN A 292 -29.69 5.68 -1.54
N GLU A 293 -29.25 5.36 -0.33
CA GLU A 293 -29.79 5.91 0.92
C GLU A 293 -29.00 7.13 1.41
N ILE A 294 -27.69 7.16 1.15
CA ILE A 294 -26.79 8.26 1.51
C ILE A 294 -26.31 8.91 0.22
N THR A 295 -27.10 9.87 -0.27
CA THR A 295 -26.79 10.61 -1.50
C THR A 295 -25.94 11.85 -1.24
N GLU A 296 -25.93 12.34 0.00
CA GLU A 296 -25.20 13.56 0.43
C GLU A 296 -24.26 13.27 1.63
N PRO A 297 -23.16 14.02 1.78
CA PRO A 297 -22.69 15.08 0.87
C PRO A 297 -22.11 14.54 -0.45
N ILE A 298 -22.22 15.30 -1.53
CA ILE A 298 -21.58 15.01 -2.83
C ILE A 298 -20.16 15.57 -2.95
N GLU A 299 -19.40 15.02 -3.90
CA GLU A 299 -18.16 15.62 -4.39
C GLU A 299 -18.46 16.98 -5.02
N CYS A 300 -17.62 17.98 -4.76
CA CYS A 300 -17.83 19.34 -5.30
C CYS A 300 -16.52 20.14 -5.32
N TYR A 301 -16.52 21.28 -6.00
CA TYR A 301 -15.40 22.21 -6.06
C TYR A 301 -15.60 23.40 -5.14
N GLU A 302 -14.56 23.75 -4.38
CA GLU A 302 -14.50 24.99 -3.59
C GLU A 302 -13.54 26.01 -4.20
N GLY A 303 -13.93 27.28 -4.15
CA GLY A 303 -13.05 28.38 -4.52
C GLY A 303 -13.80 29.58 -5.07
N PRO A 304 -13.25 30.79 -4.94
CA PRO A 304 -13.90 32.03 -5.38
C PRO A 304 -13.99 32.16 -6.91
N GLN A 305 -13.14 31.45 -7.66
CA GLN A 305 -13.01 31.53 -9.12
C GLN A 305 -13.00 30.12 -9.71
N LEU A 306 -14.18 29.53 -9.89
CA LEU A 306 -14.33 28.33 -10.71
C LEU A 306 -14.51 28.77 -12.16
N ASP A 307 -13.90 28.03 -13.08
CA ASP A 307 -14.23 28.19 -14.50
C ASP A 307 -15.70 27.83 -14.75
N SER A 308 -16.22 28.20 -15.92
CA SER A 308 -17.63 27.99 -16.27
C SER A 308 -18.03 26.52 -16.29
N ALA A 309 -17.09 25.60 -16.52
CA ALA A 309 -17.34 24.16 -16.51
C ALA A 309 -17.56 23.63 -15.08
N ARG A 310 -16.75 24.10 -14.12
CA ARG A 310 -16.82 23.68 -12.71
C ARG A 310 -17.79 24.49 -11.87
N ALA A 311 -18.23 25.66 -12.34
CA ALA A 311 -19.19 26.50 -11.65
C ALA A 311 -20.51 25.76 -11.32
N ALA A 312 -20.91 24.81 -12.17
CA ALA A 312 -22.08 23.96 -11.93
C ALA A 312 -21.90 22.98 -10.76
N GLU A 313 -20.66 22.63 -10.41
CA GLU A 313 -20.26 21.65 -9.38
C GLU A 313 -19.75 22.31 -8.09
N ARG A 314 -20.16 23.55 -7.80
CA ARG A 314 -19.67 24.33 -6.65
C ARG A 314 -20.28 23.89 -5.31
N CYS A 315 -19.49 23.75 -4.25
CA CYS A 315 -20.03 23.52 -2.90
C CYS A 315 -20.82 24.75 -2.36
N PRO A 316 -21.89 24.59 -1.54
CA PRO A 316 -22.50 23.33 -1.08
C PRO A 316 -23.57 22.80 -2.05
N VAL A 317 -23.81 23.49 -3.16
CA VAL A 317 -24.86 23.19 -4.15
C VAL A 317 -24.24 23.10 -5.54
N GLY A 318 -23.79 21.90 -5.92
CA GLY A 318 -23.32 21.64 -7.27
C GLY A 318 -22.86 20.19 -7.43
N ALA A 319 -23.30 19.39 -8.40
CA ALA A 319 -24.23 19.62 -9.52
C ALA A 319 -25.33 18.54 -9.54
N THR A 320 -26.36 18.78 -10.34
CA THR A 320 -27.50 17.92 -10.69
C THR A 320 -27.19 16.44 -10.94
N GLY A 321 -26.91 15.64 -9.90
CA GLY A 321 -26.99 14.17 -9.91
C GLY A 321 -26.38 13.42 -11.11
N ALA A 322 -25.44 14.02 -11.84
CA ALA A 322 -24.93 13.42 -13.07
C ALA A 322 -24.00 12.28 -12.67
N GLU A 323 -24.44 11.06 -12.89
CA GLU A 323 -23.65 9.88 -12.57
C GLU A 323 -22.32 9.92 -13.33
N LYS A 324 -21.22 10.00 -12.58
CA LYS A 324 -19.89 9.80 -13.14
C LYS A 324 -19.78 8.35 -13.62
N LYS A 325 -19.17 8.18 -14.80
CA LYS A 325 -18.80 6.85 -15.29
C LYS A 325 -17.82 6.20 -14.34
N ASP A 326 -17.86 4.87 -14.25
CA ASP A 326 -16.87 4.12 -13.48
C ASP A 326 -15.53 4.13 -14.24
N ALA A 327 -14.61 4.96 -13.75
CA ALA A 327 -13.26 5.15 -14.28
C ALA A 327 -12.22 5.06 -13.15
N GLY A 328 -12.55 4.30 -12.11
CA GLY A 328 -11.70 4.13 -10.93
C GLY A 328 -10.56 3.12 -11.13
N SER A 329 -10.04 2.54 -10.06
CA SER A 329 -9.18 1.34 -10.07
C SER A 329 -9.19 0.73 -8.67
N ILE A 330 -8.83 -0.55 -8.53
CA ILE A 330 -8.58 -1.15 -7.22
C ILE A 330 -7.46 -2.17 -7.29
N ILE A 331 -6.50 -2.02 -6.37
CA ILE A 331 -5.48 -3.03 -6.11
C ILE A 331 -5.86 -3.79 -4.84
N ALA A 332 -5.84 -5.13 -4.92
CA ALA A 332 -5.97 -6.00 -3.76
C ALA A 332 -4.74 -6.89 -3.61
N VAL A 333 -4.15 -6.89 -2.42
CA VAL A 333 -3.05 -7.76 -2.01
C VAL A 333 -3.59 -8.75 -0.98
N VAL A 334 -3.50 -10.05 -1.29
CA VAL A 334 -3.93 -11.14 -0.41
C VAL A 334 -2.70 -11.87 0.12
N ALA A 335 -2.58 -11.99 1.44
CA ALA A 335 -1.55 -12.77 2.11
C ALA A 335 -2.18 -13.97 2.81
N THR A 336 -1.46 -15.08 2.90
CA THR A 336 -1.87 -16.22 3.73
C THR A 336 -0.67 -17.02 4.23
N ASP A 337 -0.78 -17.66 5.38
CA ASP A 337 0.20 -18.64 5.87
C ASP A 337 -0.17 -20.09 5.46
N ALA A 338 -1.25 -20.29 4.70
CA ALA A 338 -1.60 -21.58 4.12
C ALA A 338 -0.55 -22.00 3.05
N PRO A 339 -0.08 -23.26 3.05
CA PRO A 339 0.89 -23.74 2.06
C PRO A 339 0.20 -23.92 0.70
N LEU A 340 0.32 -22.91 -0.16
CA LEU A 340 -0.33 -22.86 -1.46
C LEU A 340 0.70 -22.71 -2.58
N LEU A 341 0.48 -23.43 -3.68
CA LEU A 341 1.27 -23.30 -4.90
C LEU A 341 0.81 -22.11 -5.76
N PRO A 342 1.64 -21.63 -6.70
CA PRO A 342 1.32 -20.46 -7.53
C PRO A 342 -0.03 -20.51 -8.25
N HIS A 343 -0.41 -21.68 -8.80
CA HIS A 343 -1.71 -21.84 -9.48
C HIS A 343 -2.90 -21.74 -8.52
N GLN A 344 -2.74 -22.19 -7.27
CA GLN A 344 -3.72 -22.02 -6.20
C GLN A 344 -3.82 -20.56 -5.79
N LEU A 345 -2.68 -19.86 -5.65
CA LEU A 345 -2.65 -18.43 -5.33
C LEU A 345 -3.29 -17.57 -6.42
N ARG A 346 -3.13 -17.92 -7.70
CA ARG A 346 -3.90 -17.30 -8.81
C ARG A 346 -5.41 -17.53 -8.67
N ARG A 347 -5.86 -18.65 -8.10
CA ARG A 347 -7.28 -18.88 -7.77
C ARG A 347 -7.72 -18.07 -6.55
N VAL A 348 -6.86 -17.91 -5.55
CA VAL A 348 -7.10 -17.03 -4.38
C VAL A 348 -7.23 -15.57 -4.82
N ALA A 349 -6.30 -15.04 -5.62
CA ALA A 349 -6.35 -13.67 -6.14
C ALA A 349 -7.67 -13.36 -6.87
N ARG A 350 -8.20 -14.32 -7.64
CA ARG A 350 -9.51 -14.23 -8.29
C ARG A 350 -10.68 -13.99 -7.33
N ARG A 351 -10.58 -14.44 -6.07
CA ARG A 351 -11.68 -14.31 -5.09
C ARG A 351 -11.84 -12.88 -4.59
N ALA A 352 -10.80 -12.03 -4.67
CA ALA A 352 -10.94 -10.61 -4.38
C ALA A 352 -12.03 -9.94 -5.24
N ALA A 353 -12.18 -10.37 -6.50
CA ALA A 353 -13.24 -9.92 -7.41
C ALA A 353 -14.65 -10.12 -6.82
N LEU A 354 -14.89 -11.22 -6.11
CA LEU A 354 -16.19 -11.52 -5.52
C LEU A 354 -16.49 -10.60 -4.34
N GLY A 355 -15.48 -10.29 -3.51
CA GLY A 355 -15.60 -9.31 -2.42
C GLY A 355 -15.88 -7.90 -2.96
N ILE A 356 -15.19 -7.50 -4.02
CA ILE A 356 -15.44 -6.25 -4.76
C ILE A 356 -16.87 -6.22 -5.32
N GLY A 357 -17.33 -7.34 -5.90
CA GLY A 357 -18.71 -7.48 -6.39
C GLY A 357 -19.76 -7.33 -5.29
N ARG A 358 -19.52 -7.86 -4.08
CA ARG A 358 -20.41 -7.68 -2.91
C ARG A 358 -20.57 -6.19 -2.52
N MET A 359 -19.54 -5.39 -2.75
CA MET A 359 -19.54 -3.94 -2.50
C MET A 359 -20.19 -3.11 -3.62
N GLY A 360 -20.56 -3.76 -4.74
CA GLY A 360 -21.18 -3.10 -5.91
C GLY A 360 -20.22 -2.83 -7.07
N GLY A 361 -18.99 -3.36 -7.03
CA GLY A 361 -18.05 -3.24 -8.13
C GLY A 361 -18.50 -4.01 -9.36
N ILE A 362 -18.38 -3.37 -10.53
CA ILE A 362 -18.75 -3.95 -11.83
C ILE A 362 -17.57 -4.02 -12.79
N ALA A 363 -16.36 -3.67 -12.33
CA ALA A 363 -15.16 -3.55 -13.15
C ALA A 363 -15.42 -2.72 -14.42
N GLY A 364 -15.91 -1.48 -14.25
CA GLY A 364 -16.26 -0.60 -15.35
C GLY A 364 -15.10 -0.40 -16.32
N ALA A 365 -15.38 -0.05 -17.58
CA ALA A 365 -14.38 -0.06 -18.66
C ALA A 365 -13.12 0.78 -18.36
N GLY A 366 -13.26 1.87 -17.60
CA GLY A 366 -12.13 2.70 -17.17
C GLY A 366 -11.41 2.20 -15.91
N SER A 367 -11.79 1.05 -15.35
CA SER A 367 -11.31 0.57 -14.06
C SER A 367 -10.14 -0.41 -14.14
N GLY A 368 -9.02 -0.09 -13.48
CA GLY A 368 -7.91 -1.03 -13.30
C GLY A 368 -8.11 -1.91 -12.08
N ASP A 369 -8.62 -3.13 -12.26
CA ASP A 369 -8.99 -4.05 -11.18
C ASP A 369 -8.01 -5.24 -11.15
N LEU A 370 -6.89 -5.08 -10.41
CA LEU A 370 -5.74 -5.98 -10.43
C LEU A 370 -5.41 -6.53 -9.04
N PHE A 371 -5.29 -7.84 -8.91
CA PHE A 371 -5.12 -8.51 -7.62
C PHE A 371 -3.91 -9.43 -7.61
N ILE A 372 -3.22 -9.50 -6.48
CA ILE A 372 -2.10 -10.41 -6.25
C ILE A 372 -2.30 -11.14 -4.92
N ALA A 373 -1.97 -12.42 -4.90
CA ALA A 373 -1.97 -13.25 -3.70
C ALA A 373 -0.59 -13.89 -3.50
N PHE A 374 -0.12 -13.96 -2.26
CA PHE A 374 1.11 -14.67 -1.90
C PHE A 374 0.94 -15.52 -0.63
N SER A 375 1.76 -16.56 -0.50
CA SER A 375 1.82 -17.39 0.71
C SER A 375 3.11 -17.15 1.47
N THR A 376 3.04 -16.90 2.78
CA THR A 376 4.23 -16.82 3.64
C THR A 376 4.75 -18.18 4.07
N ALA A 377 4.01 -19.27 3.80
CA ALA A 377 4.41 -20.63 4.12
C ALA A 377 5.82 -20.94 3.59
N SER A 378 6.56 -21.76 4.34
CA SER A 378 7.90 -22.15 3.94
C SER A 378 7.87 -22.91 2.61
N THR A 379 8.72 -22.48 1.68
CA THR A 379 8.93 -23.08 0.35
C THR A 379 10.18 -23.99 0.32
N GLY A 380 10.66 -24.39 1.51
CA GLY A 380 11.89 -25.17 1.72
C GLY A 380 12.94 -24.42 2.54
N GLU A 381 14.07 -25.05 2.83
CA GLU A 381 15.17 -24.44 3.59
C GLU A 381 15.90 -23.38 2.74
N PRO A 382 16.23 -22.20 3.32
CA PRO A 382 17.04 -21.20 2.63
C PRO A 382 18.39 -21.76 2.17
N GLY A 383 18.68 -21.65 0.87
CA GLY A 383 19.96 -22.07 0.28
C GLY A 383 20.01 -23.52 -0.24
N GLU A 384 18.95 -24.32 -0.06
CA GLU A 384 18.86 -25.67 -0.61
C GLU A 384 18.80 -25.63 -2.16
N ARG A 385 19.67 -26.35 -2.86
CA ARG A 385 19.72 -26.35 -4.33
C ARG A 385 19.24 -27.69 -4.89
N GLY A 386 18.49 -27.64 -5.99
CA GLY A 386 18.00 -28.82 -6.69
C GLY A 386 16.53 -29.10 -6.40
N ILE A 387 16.16 -30.37 -6.36
CA ILE A 387 14.78 -30.82 -6.09
C ILE A 387 14.42 -30.45 -4.65
N ARG A 388 13.28 -29.79 -4.46
CA ARG A 388 12.76 -29.42 -3.15
C ARG A 388 11.40 -30.06 -2.91
N PRO A 389 11.18 -30.69 -1.75
CA PRO A 389 9.83 -31.08 -1.37
C PRO A 389 9.01 -29.82 -1.05
N VAL A 390 7.82 -29.70 -1.64
CA VAL A 390 6.85 -28.65 -1.32
C VAL A 390 5.64 -29.26 -0.64
N ARG A 391 5.14 -28.59 0.39
CA ARG A 391 3.83 -28.91 0.98
C ARG A 391 2.78 -28.06 0.31
N MET A 392 1.64 -28.66 0.02
CA MET A 392 0.50 -27.99 -0.58
C MET A 392 -0.78 -28.42 0.14
N LEU A 393 -1.70 -27.47 0.34
CA LEU A 393 -3.05 -27.77 0.76
C LEU A 393 -3.78 -28.53 -0.35
N GLY A 394 -4.44 -29.65 0.00
CA GLY A 394 -5.28 -30.41 -0.93
C GLY A 394 -6.36 -29.54 -1.57
N GLU A 395 -6.67 -29.81 -2.82
CA GLU A 395 -7.59 -28.98 -3.62
C GLU A 395 -9.02 -28.97 -3.03
N GLU A 396 -9.43 -30.05 -2.39
CA GLU A 396 -10.71 -30.19 -1.68
C GLU A 396 -10.79 -29.37 -0.38
N ARG A 397 -9.68 -28.78 0.06
CA ARG A 397 -9.56 -28.05 1.34
C ARG A 397 -9.36 -26.55 1.17
N ILE A 398 -9.34 -26.04 -0.05
CA ILE A 398 -9.00 -24.64 -0.33
C ILE A 398 -10.19 -23.67 -0.22
N ASP A 399 -11.43 -24.16 -0.27
CA ASP A 399 -12.62 -23.30 -0.24
C ASP A 399 -12.72 -22.38 0.98
N PRO A 400 -12.35 -22.79 2.21
CA PRO A 400 -12.27 -21.87 3.35
C PRO A 400 -11.31 -20.69 3.12
N VAL A 401 -10.19 -20.90 2.41
CA VAL A 401 -9.28 -19.80 2.03
C VAL A 401 -9.97 -18.86 1.05
N TYR A 402 -10.74 -19.40 0.10
CA TYR A 402 -11.50 -18.58 -0.85
C TYR A 402 -12.58 -17.74 -0.18
N GLU A 403 -13.38 -18.35 0.67
CA GLU A 403 -14.42 -17.68 1.44
C GLU A 403 -13.80 -16.55 2.30
N ALA A 404 -12.71 -16.86 3.00
CA ALA A 404 -11.96 -15.89 3.78
C ALA A 404 -11.41 -14.72 2.94
N THR A 405 -10.91 -14.98 1.73
CA THR A 405 -10.49 -13.91 0.81
C THR A 405 -11.67 -13.01 0.43
N VAL A 406 -12.83 -13.57 0.09
CA VAL A 406 -14.03 -12.77 -0.24
C VAL A 406 -14.43 -11.87 0.93
N GLN A 407 -14.55 -12.46 2.12
CA GLN A 407 -14.99 -11.76 3.33
C GLN A 407 -13.98 -10.67 3.76
N ALA A 408 -12.67 -10.98 3.72
CA ALA A 408 -11.64 -10.00 4.04
C ALA A 408 -11.54 -8.88 2.99
N THR A 409 -11.74 -9.18 1.69
CA THR A 409 -11.78 -8.12 0.67
C THR A 409 -12.99 -7.19 0.86
N GLU A 410 -14.18 -7.74 1.12
CA GLU A 410 -15.39 -6.96 1.43
C GLU A 410 -15.14 -6.02 2.62
N GLU A 411 -14.63 -6.55 3.73
CA GLU A 411 -14.34 -5.76 4.93
C GLU A 411 -13.23 -4.72 4.73
N ALA A 412 -12.15 -5.06 4.02
CA ALA A 412 -11.06 -4.14 3.75
C ALA A 412 -11.51 -2.90 2.97
N ILE A 413 -12.44 -3.06 2.02
CA ILE A 413 -13.02 -1.93 1.27
C ILE A 413 -13.86 -1.03 2.19
N ILE A 414 -14.65 -1.62 3.09
CA ILE A 414 -15.43 -0.86 4.09
C ILE A 414 -14.47 -0.08 5.02
N ASN A 415 -13.46 -0.76 5.55
CA ASN A 415 -12.48 -0.14 6.44
C ASN A 415 -11.69 0.98 5.75
N ALA A 416 -11.39 0.86 4.44
CA ALA A 416 -10.78 1.94 3.68
C ALA A 416 -11.63 3.22 3.68
N MET A 417 -12.94 3.08 3.47
CA MET A 417 -13.87 4.23 3.43
C MET A 417 -14.15 4.81 4.82
N LEU A 418 -14.24 3.98 5.87
CA LEU A 418 -14.48 4.45 7.25
C LEU A 418 -13.25 5.14 7.86
N ALA A 419 -12.05 4.66 7.53
CA ALA A 419 -10.82 5.31 7.98
C ALA A 419 -10.50 6.60 7.20
N ALA A 420 -11.07 6.75 6.00
CA ALA A 420 -10.85 7.91 5.15
C ALA A 420 -11.52 9.18 5.71
N LYS A 421 -10.84 10.32 5.52
CA LYS A 421 -11.33 11.65 5.94
C LYS A 421 -11.61 12.52 4.74
N THR A 422 -12.59 13.43 4.84
CA THR A 422 -12.85 14.42 3.79
C THR A 422 -11.55 15.10 3.36
N MET A 423 -11.30 15.18 2.06
CA MET A 423 -10.05 15.72 1.52
C MET A 423 -10.32 16.78 0.45
N ARG A 424 -9.52 17.84 0.51
CA ARG A 424 -9.42 18.86 -0.52
C ARG A 424 -8.16 18.68 -1.33
N GLY A 425 -8.26 18.70 -2.65
CA GLY A 425 -7.17 18.48 -3.58
C GLY A 425 -6.99 19.61 -4.59
N ALA A 426 -6.56 19.22 -5.77
CA ALA A 426 -6.37 20.08 -6.94
C ALA A 426 -7.64 20.89 -7.26
N ASP A 427 -7.44 22.16 -7.63
CA ASP A 427 -8.52 23.09 -7.99
C ASP A 427 -9.61 23.29 -6.92
N GLY A 428 -9.28 22.99 -5.66
CA GLY A 428 -10.24 23.04 -4.56
C GLY A 428 -11.28 21.92 -4.60
N TYR A 429 -11.07 20.88 -5.41
CA TYR A 429 -11.91 19.70 -5.45
C TYR A 429 -11.98 19.02 -4.09
N MET A 430 -13.19 18.75 -3.62
CA MET A 430 -13.49 18.19 -2.30
C MET A 430 -14.21 16.86 -2.47
N VAL A 431 -13.66 15.84 -1.82
CA VAL A 431 -14.26 14.50 -1.74
C VAL A 431 -14.61 14.21 -0.28
N PRO A 432 -15.90 13.97 0.04
CA PRO A 432 -16.33 13.77 1.41
C PRO A 432 -16.00 12.37 1.94
N ALA A 433 -15.75 12.25 3.24
CA ALA A 433 -15.80 10.97 3.93
C ALA A 433 -17.23 10.44 4.04
N LEU A 434 -17.39 9.12 4.12
CA LEU A 434 -18.67 8.48 4.38
C LEU A 434 -19.14 8.86 5.81
N PRO A 435 -20.31 9.49 6.00
CA PRO A 435 -20.74 9.89 7.34
C PRO A 435 -21.18 8.68 8.18
N HIS A 436 -20.41 8.36 9.23
CA HIS A 436 -20.61 7.17 10.07
C HIS A 436 -21.99 7.13 10.73
N ASP A 437 -22.51 8.25 11.19
CA ASP A 437 -23.82 8.31 11.85
C ASP A 437 -24.96 7.99 10.87
N ARG A 438 -24.90 8.55 9.65
CA ARG A 438 -25.84 8.24 8.58
C ARG A 438 -25.74 6.78 8.14
N LEU A 439 -24.53 6.22 8.07
CA LEU A 439 -24.35 4.80 7.80
C LEU A 439 -25.02 3.93 8.87
N LYS A 440 -24.78 4.22 10.16
CA LYS A 440 -25.42 3.50 11.28
C LYS A 440 -26.95 3.61 11.20
N GLU A 441 -27.50 4.79 10.91
CA GLU A 441 -28.95 4.96 10.70
C GLU A 441 -29.50 4.11 9.56
N VAL A 442 -28.84 4.11 8.40
CA VAL A 442 -29.24 3.31 7.24
C VAL A 442 -29.16 1.81 7.55
N LEU A 443 -28.10 1.35 8.21
CA LEU A 443 -27.99 -0.05 8.61
C LEU A 443 -29.08 -0.45 9.62
N ARG A 444 -29.45 0.43 10.56
CA ARG A 444 -30.59 0.19 11.47
C ARG A 444 -31.92 0.14 10.71
N LYS A 445 -32.14 1.05 9.74
CA LYS A 445 -33.34 1.08 8.88
C LYS A 445 -33.57 -0.28 8.19
N TYR A 446 -32.49 -0.92 7.74
CA TYR A 446 -32.54 -2.23 7.08
C TYR A 446 -32.34 -3.43 8.03
N GLY A 447 -32.39 -3.21 9.35
CA GLY A 447 -32.28 -4.30 10.33
C GLY A 447 -30.91 -5.00 10.38
N ARG A 448 -29.85 -4.33 9.91
CA ARG A 448 -28.47 -4.86 9.93
C ARG A 448 -27.68 -4.43 11.16
N LEU A 449 -28.07 -3.35 11.82
CA LEU A 449 -27.46 -2.90 13.08
C LEU A 449 -28.49 -2.98 14.21
N LYS A 450 -28.10 -3.52 15.37
CA LYS A 450 -28.97 -3.53 16.56
C LYS A 450 -29.25 -2.08 17.00
N ARG A 451 -30.43 -1.84 17.56
CA ARG A 451 -30.85 -0.51 18.04
C ARG A 451 -29.95 0.00 19.13
#